data_AF-A0A550GBZ8-F1
#
_entry.id   AF-A0A550GBZ8-F1
#
_cell.length_a   1.000
_cell.length_b   1.000
_cell.length_c   1.000
_cell.angle_alpha   90.00
_cell.angle_beta   90.00
_cell.angle_gamma   90.00
#
_symmetry.space_group_name_H-M   'P 1'
#
loop_
_entity.id
_entity.type
_entity.pdbx_description
1 polymer ?
#
loop_
_entity_poly.entity_id
_entity_poly.type
_entity_poly.pdbx_seq_one_letter_code
_entity_poly.pdbx_strand_id
1 'polypeptide(L)'
;MRLVEEQTGGAIKVSDFYPVPVVVPVSKAVGALKDKRYVEFTAHPHCGMATFVFVEEGKLKPVTRYGNIEKFRGSLEKVYLDAAKGSKSKAKLRLVGSARHIKFSFLRKYVLRVLMEGDYQSLGDFARSALMISSMHFMDPYNFDLERVKRCVIHYAVPDGRIIPFCTMNSIHRPEVEKKMGMPLKEWQSKHKVEISQPF
;
A
#
# COMPACT_ATOMS: atom_id res chain seq x y z
N MET A 1 4.19 15.50 6.65
CA MET A 1 2.88 15.78 6.03
C MET A 1 2.44 17.24 6.11
N ARG A 2 2.98 18.06 7.03
CA ARG A 2 2.64 19.50 7.11
C ARG A 2 2.79 20.24 5.78
N LEU A 3 3.90 20.02 5.07
CA LEU A 3 4.13 20.60 3.74
C LEU A 3 3.05 20.24 2.71
N VAL A 4 2.47 19.02 2.76
CA VAL A 4 1.39 18.65 1.85
C VAL A 4 0.13 19.46 2.16
N GLU A 5 -0.17 19.67 3.44
CA GLU A 5 -1.32 20.48 3.86
C GLU A 5 -1.14 21.95 3.45
N GLU A 6 0.04 22.51 3.66
CA GLU A 6 0.38 23.88 3.26
C GLU A 6 0.31 24.06 1.73
N GLN A 7 0.97 23.18 0.97
CA GLN A 7 1.02 23.26 -0.50
C GLN A 7 -0.33 23.01 -1.18
N THR A 8 -1.25 22.31 -0.51
CA THR A 8 -2.60 22.04 -1.04
C THR A 8 -3.64 23.04 -0.50
N GLY A 9 -3.22 24.08 0.22
CA GLY A 9 -4.13 25.06 0.82
C GLY A 9 -5.14 24.44 1.79
N GLY A 10 -4.75 23.35 2.47
CA GLY A 10 -5.61 22.62 3.42
C GLY A 10 -6.57 21.60 2.79
N ALA A 11 -6.53 21.39 1.47
CA ALA A 11 -7.36 20.39 0.82
C ALA A 11 -7.04 18.96 1.31
N ILE A 12 -5.77 18.70 1.61
CA ILE A 12 -5.28 17.43 2.17
C ILE A 12 -4.66 17.74 3.53
N LYS A 13 -5.27 17.23 4.61
CA LYS A 13 -4.79 17.49 5.97
C LYS A 13 -3.76 16.46 6.41
N VAL A 14 -2.91 16.82 7.37
CA VAL A 14 -2.02 15.86 8.06
C VAL A 14 -2.81 14.66 8.60
N SER A 15 -4.02 14.88 9.11
CA SER A 15 -4.90 13.84 9.62
C SER A 15 -5.46 12.89 8.56
N ASP A 16 -5.27 13.17 7.27
CA ASP A 16 -5.75 12.31 6.19
C ASP A 16 -4.76 11.17 5.84
N PHE A 17 -3.57 11.17 6.45
CA PHE A 17 -2.53 10.17 6.23
C PHE A 17 -2.57 9.05 7.25
N TYR A 18 -2.43 7.82 6.77
CA TYR A 18 -2.37 6.62 7.60
C TYR A 18 -1.12 5.80 7.29
N PRO A 19 -0.56 5.09 8.29
CA PRO A 19 0.46 4.08 8.03
C PRO A 19 -0.07 3.02 7.06
N VAL A 20 0.81 2.52 6.19
CA VAL A 20 0.50 1.44 5.23
C VAL A 20 -0.30 0.27 5.83
N PRO A 21 0.01 -0.28 7.03
CA PRO A 21 -0.73 -1.43 7.56
C PRO A 21 -2.19 -1.16 7.96
N VAL A 22 -2.71 0.07 7.82
CA VAL A 22 -4.13 0.39 8.09
C VAL A 22 -5.11 -0.48 7.30
N VAL A 23 -4.69 -0.99 6.13
CA VAL A 23 -5.52 -1.82 5.24
C VAL A 23 -5.52 -3.31 5.61
N VAL A 24 -4.64 -3.77 6.50
CA VAL A 24 -4.53 -5.20 6.86
C VAL A 24 -5.86 -5.81 7.33
N PRO A 25 -6.67 -5.13 8.17
CA PRO A 25 -7.97 -5.66 8.56
C PRO A 25 -8.93 -5.91 7.39
N VAL A 26 -8.81 -5.17 6.28
CA VAL A 26 -9.60 -5.40 5.06
C VAL A 26 -9.24 -6.75 4.45
N SER A 27 -7.96 -6.99 4.17
CA SER A 27 -7.48 -8.27 3.61
C SER A 27 -7.85 -9.46 4.50
N LYS A 28 -7.68 -9.32 5.83
CA LYS A 28 -8.01 -10.37 6.79
C LYS A 28 -9.50 -10.65 6.88
N ALA A 29 -10.34 -9.62 6.96
CA ALA A 29 -11.79 -9.79 7.04
C ALA A 29 -12.37 -10.43 5.77
N VAL A 30 -11.98 -9.92 4.59
CA VAL A 30 -12.42 -10.47 3.31
C VAL A 30 -11.90 -11.89 3.11
N GLY A 31 -10.63 -12.13 3.48
CA GLY A 31 -10.02 -13.44 3.39
C GLY A 31 -10.70 -14.50 4.25
N ALA A 32 -10.99 -14.16 5.51
CA ALA A 32 -11.70 -15.06 6.43
C ALA A 32 -13.15 -15.35 6.00
N LEU A 33 -13.82 -14.39 5.33
CA LEU A 33 -15.18 -14.60 4.82
C LEU A 33 -15.23 -15.42 3.53
N LYS A 34 -14.21 -15.30 2.68
CA LYS A 34 -14.10 -15.99 1.38
C LYS A 34 -13.25 -17.26 1.43
N ASP A 35 -12.78 -17.67 2.61
CA ASP A 35 -11.83 -18.77 2.81
C ASP A 35 -10.61 -18.68 1.87
N LYS A 36 -10.10 -17.45 1.66
CA LYS A 36 -8.99 -17.16 0.75
C LYS A 36 -7.93 -16.31 1.43
N ARG A 37 -6.66 -16.58 1.17
CA ARG A 37 -5.56 -15.71 1.63
C ARG A 37 -5.32 -14.60 0.61
N TYR A 38 -5.49 -13.37 1.05
CA TYR A 38 -5.10 -12.18 0.28
C TYR A 38 -3.75 -11.67 0.77
N VAL A 39 -3.09 -10.88 -0.06
CA VAL A 39 -1.86 -10.19 0.33
C VAL A 39 -2.17 -9.23 1.48
N GLU A 40 -1.35 -9.29 2.52
CA GLU A 40 -1.44 -8.40 3.67
C GLU A 40 -0.26 -7.43 3.63
N PHE A 41 -0.54 -6.14 3.52
CA PHE A 41 0.50 -5.11 3.52
C PHE A 41 0.94 -4.78 4.95
N THR A 42 1.69 -5.69 5.56
CA THR A 42 2.07 -5.66 7.00
C THR A 42 3.33 -4.84 7.30
N ALA A 43 3.65 -3.87 6.43
CA ALA A 43 4.80 -2.99 6.59
C ALA A 43 4.89 -2.39 8.00
N HIS A 44 6.11 -2.16 8.49
CA HIS A 44 6.28 -1.47 9.77
C HIS A 44 5.61 -0.07 9.70
N PRO A 45 4.83 0.36 10.72
CA PRO A 45 4.11 1.64 10.69
C PRO A 45 5.01 2.87 10.44
N HIS A 46 6.29 2.81 10.84
CA HIS A 46 7.27 3.87 10.60
C HIS A 46 7.91 3.85 9.20
N CYS A 47 7.64 2.84 8.36
CA CYS A 47 8.21 2.79 7.00
C CYS A 47 7.61 3.86 6.07
N GLY A 48 6.34 4.19 6.28
CA GLY A 48 5.69 5.21 5.47
C GLY A 48 4.21 5.34 5.76
N MET A 49 3.65 6.41 5.23
CA MET A 49 2.24 6.73 5.31
C MET A 49 1.71 7.18 3.96
N ALA A 50 0.42 6.96 3.73
CA ALA A 50 -0.23 7.28 2.48
C ALA A 50 -1.66 7.78 2.72
N THR A 51 -2.17 8.49 1.72
CA THR A 51 -3.58 8.81 1.56
C THR A 51 -3.96 8.69 0.09
N PHE A 52 -5.21 8.32 -0.18
CA PHE A 52 -5.78 8.35 -1.52
C PHE A 52 -6.60 9.62 -1.70
N VAL A 53 -6.45 10.26 -2.84
CA VAL A 53 -7.09 11.53 -3.18
C VAL A 53 -7.83 11.36 -4.49
N PHE A 54 -9.08 11.81 -4.52
CA PHE A 54 -9.91 11.80 -5.72
C PHE A 54 -10.04 13.22 -6.24
N VAL A 55 -9.95 13.40 -7.56
CA VAL A 55 -10.14 14.69 -8.20
C VAL A 55 -11.59 14.76 -8.70
N GLU A 56 -12.39 15.62 -8.10
CA GLU A 56 -13.80 15.86 -8.51
C GLU A 56 -13.95 17.34 -8.84
N GLU A 57 -14.35 17.67 -10.06
CA GLU A 57 -14.55 19.07 -10.50
C GLU A 57 -13.31 19.95 -10.24
N GLY A 58 -12.12 19.40 -10.47
CA GLY A 58 -10.84 20.07 -10.22
C GLY A 58 -10.43 20.19 -8.74
N LYS A 59 -11.24 19.65 -7.80
CA LYS A 59 -10.95 19.71 -6.35
C LYS A 59 -10.39 18.39 -5.84
N LEU A 60 -9.35 18.49 -5.01
CA LEU A 60 -8.76 17.36 -4.30
C LEU A 60 -9.65 16.93 -3.13
N LYS A 61 -10.01 15.66 -3.10
CA LYS A 61 -10.86 15.09 -2.05
C LYS A 61 -10.23 13.83 -1.46
N PRO A 62 -9.60 13.93 -0.27
CA PRO A 62 -9.02 12.78 0.42
C PRO A 62 -10.06 11.70 0.73
N VAL A 63 -9.61 10.45 0.78
CA VAL A 63 -10.45 9.26 1.03
C VAL A 63 -11.21 9.35 2.37
N THR A 64 -10.64 10.01 3.37
CA THR A 64 -11.26 10.31 4.67
C THR A 64 -12.53 11.16 4.57
N ARG A 65 -12.73 11.91 3.48
CA ARG A 65 -13.97 12.67 3.25
C ARG A 65 -15.14 11.76 2.83
N TYR A 66 -14.86 10.51 2.50
CA TYR A 66 -15.86 9.51 2.16
C TYR A 66 -16.21 8.57 3.31
N GLY A 67 -15.52 8.63 4.44
CA GLY A 67 -15.84 7.74 5.56
C GLY A 67 -14.88 7.88 6.73
N ASN A 68 -15.27 7.31 7.86
CA ASN A 68 -14.43 7.24 9.05
C ASN A 68 -13.59 5.96 9.01
N ILE A 69 -12.31 6.12 8.67
CA ILE A 69 -11.39 5.00 8.41
C ILE A 69 -11.12 4.21 9.69
N GLU A 70 -11.01 4.88 10.84
CA GLU A 70 -10.76 4.25 12.13
C GLU A 70 -11.90 3.34 12.56
N LYS A 71 -13.14 3.85 12.49
CA LYS A 71 -14.35 3.07 12.81
C LYS A 71 -14.57 1.95 11.80
N PHE A 72 -14.30 2.20 10.52
CA PHE A 72 -14.39 1.18 9.48
C PHE A 72 -13.38 0.05 9.73
N ARG A 73 -12.11 0.38 9.93
CA ARG A 73 -11.04 -0.57 10.29
C ARG A 73 -11.40 -1.37 11.54
N GLY A 74 -11.79 -0.70 12.63
CA GLY A 74 -12.16 -1.38 13.87
C GLY A 74 -13.38 -2.31 13.72
N SER A 75 -14.29 -2.01 12.78
CA SER A 75 -15.39 -2.90 12.43
C SER A 75 -14.90 -4.13 11.68
N LEU A 76 -13.98 -3.96 10.73
CA LEU A 76 -13.39 -5.07 9.98
C LEU A 76 -12.52 -5.99 10.85
N GLU A 77 -11.82 -5.46 11.85
CA GLU A 77 -11.12 -6.28 12.83
C GLU A 77 -12.10 -7.22 13.56
N LYS A 78 -13.28 -6.72 13.94
CA LYS A 78 -14.35 -7.54 14.55
C LYS A 78 -14.93 -8.56 13.57
N VAL A 79 -15.09 -8.20 12.29
CA VAL A 79 -15.53 -9.13 11.23
C VAL A 79 -14.54 -10.28 11.11
N TYR A 80 -13.24 -9.98 11.04
CA TYR A 80 -12.18 -10.99 11.01
C TYR A 80 -12.25 -11.89 12.25
N LEU A 81 -12.35 -11.33 13.46
CA LEU A 81 -12.41 -12.12 14.69
C LEU A 81 -13.62 -13.07 14.74
N ASP A 82 -14.81 -12.61 14.34
CA ASP A 82 -15.99 -13.49 14.32
C ASP A 82 -15.88 -14.56 13.21
N ALA A 83 -15.35 -14.21 12.03
CA ALA A 83 -15.14 -15.17 10.95
C ALA A 83 -14.09 -16.23 11.31
N ALA A 84 -12.98 -15.83 11.92
CA ALA A 84 -11.91 -16.72 12.39
C ALA A 84 -12.38 -17.68 13.50
N LYS A 85 -13.38 -17.28 14.30
CA LYS A 85 -14.06 -18.13 15.28
C LYS A 85 -15.13 -19.05 14.67
N GLY A 86 -15.28 -19.09 13.35
CA GLY A 86 -16.28 -19.90 12.64
C GLY A 86 -17.67 -19.27 12.55
N SER A 87 -17.90 -18.09 13.14
CA SER A 87 -19.21 -17.42 13.16
C SER A 87 -19.44 -16.57 11.89
N LYS A 88 -19.46 -17.19 10.70
CA LYS A 88 -19.56 -16.48 9.41
C LYS A 88 -20.82 -15.63 9.26
N SER A 89 -21.98 -16.09 9.74
CA SER A 89 -23.23 -15.31 9.66
C SER A 89 -23.14 -14.00 10.45
N LYS A 90 -22.56 -14.06 11.66
CA LYS A 90 -22.31 -12.89 12.51
C LYS A 90 -21.29 -11.94 11.88
N ALA A 91 -20.23 -12.49 11.28
CA ALA A 91 -19.23 -11.72 10.56
C ALA A 91 -19.83 -10.99 9.35
N LYS A 92 -20.70 -11.64 8.57
CA LYS A 92 -21.43 -11.01 7.46
C LYS A 92 -22.34 -9.88 7.94
N LEU A 93 -23.10 -10.09 9.03
CA LEU A 93 -23.95 -9.05 9.62
C LEU A 93 -23.13 -7.83 10.06
N ARG A 94 -21.97 -8.03 10.68
CA ARG A 94 -21.07 -6.93 11.04
C ARG A 94 -20.44 -6.26 9.83
N LEU A 95 -20.12 -7.00 8.78
CA LEU A 95 -19.59 -6.43 7.54
C LEU A 95 -20.62 -5.48 6.92
N VAL A 96 -21.89 -5.89 6.84
CA VAL A 96 -22.99 -5.00 6.40
C VAL A 96 -23.08 -3.78 7.32
N GLY A 97 -23.03 -3.98 8.63
CA GLY A 97 -23.00 -2.89 9.61
C GLY A 97 -21.81 -1.94 9.46
N SER A 98 -20.68 -2.40 8.92
CA SER A 98 -19.49 -1.56 8.70
C SER A 98 -19.69 -0.55 7.57
N ALA A 99 -20.58 -0.82 6.62
CA ALA A 99 -20.87 0.07 5.50
C ALA A 99 -21.37 1.45 5.94
N ARG A 100 -21.98 1.56 7.14
CA ARG A 100 -22.39 2.85 7.73
C ARG A 100 -21.24 3.82 7.99
N HIS A 101 -20.01 3.32 8.03
CA HIS A 101 -18.81 4.15 8.23
C HIS A 101 -18.29 4.75 6.93
N ILE A 102 -18.86 4.36 5.78
CA ILE A 102 -18.49 4.82 4.45
C ILE A 102 -19.73 5.43 3.77
N LYS A 103 -19.55 6.54 3.05
CA LYS A 103 -20.61 7.18 2.27
C LYS A 103 -21.05 6.25 1.14
N PHE A 104 -22.36 6.12 0.97
CA PHE A 104 -22.95 5.31 -0.10
C PHE A 104 -22.50 5.77 -1.50
N SER A 105 -22.31 7.07 -1.71
CA SER A 105 -21.79 7.62 -2.97
C SER A 105 -20.41 7.08 -3.32
N PHE A 106 -19.52 6.94 -2.33
CA PHE A 106 -18.19 6.35 -2.53
C PHE A 106 -18.27 4.87 -2.86
N LEU A 107 -19.08 4.12 -2.10
CA LEU A 107 -19.27 2.69 -2.35
C LEU A 107 -19.80 2.46 -3.76
N ARG A 108 -20.85 3.17 -4.16
CA ARG A 108 -21.47 3.05 -5.48
C ARG A 108 -20.51 3.43 -6.61
N LYS A 109 -19.77 4.54 -6.46
CA LYS A 109 -18.91 5.10 -7.51
C LYS A 109 -17.61 4.32 -7.69
N TYR A 110 -17.00 3.85 -6.60
CA TYR A 110 -15.62 3.36 -6.62
C TYR A 110 -15.45 1.90 -6.18
N VAL A 111 -16.30 1.39 -5.28
CA VAL A 111 -16.07 0.09 -4.61
C VAL A 111 -16.99 -1.02 -5.13
N LEU A 112 -18.23 -0.69 -5.49
CA LEU A 112 -19.26 -1.67 -5.86
C LEU A 112 -18.82 -2.50 -7.06
N ARG A 113 -18.23 -1.86 -8.06
CA ARG A 113 -17.74 -2.52 -9.27
C ARG A 113 -16.62 -3.52 -8.95
N VAL A 114 -15.66 -3.12 -8.11
CA VAL A 114 -14.58 -4.00 -7.64
C VAL A 114 -15.12 -5.20 -6.85
N LEU A 115 -16.17 -5.00 -6.04
CA LEU A 115 -16.77 -6.08 -5.26
C LEU A 115 -17.60 -7.05 -6.11
N MET A 116 -18.30 -6.54 -7.14
CA MET A 116 -19.15 -7.33 -8.02
C MET A 116 -18.33 -8.11 -9.07
N GLU A 117 -17.41 -7.43 -9.75
CA GLU A 117 -16.61 -8.03 -10.84
C GLU A 117 -15.46 -8.86 -10.27
N GLY A 118 -14.79 -8.38 -9.20
CA GLY A 118 -13.76 -9.13 -8.48
C GLY A 118 -12.52 -9.48 -9.30
N ASP A 119 -12.33 -8.83 -10.45
CA ASP A 119 -11.22 -9.04 -11.37
C ASP A 119 -10.12 -7.96 -11.22
N TYR A 120 -9.00 -8.17 -11.92
CA TYR A 120 -7.87 -7.25 -11.86
C TYR A 120 -8.13 -5.92 -12.60
N GLN A 121 -9.00 -5.94 -13.61
CA GLN A 121 -9.31 -4.75 -14.41
C GLN A 121 -10.10 -3.73 -13.60
N SER A 122 -11.15 -4.17 -12.91
CA SER A 122 -11.97 -3.34 -12.02
C SER A 122 -11.15 -2.71 -10.89
N LEU A 123 -10.20 -3.47 -10.33
CA LEU A 123 -9.24 -2.95 -9.35
C LEU A 123 -8.31 -1.90 -9.96
N GLY A 124 -7.86 -2.11 -11.20
CA GLY A 124 -7.05 -1.16 -11.96
C GLY A 124 -7.80 0.13 -12.26
N ASP A 125 -9.08 0.06 -12.64
CA ASP A 125 -9.93 1.22 -12.87
C ASP A 125 -10.13 2.04 -11.58
N PHE A 126 -10.35 1.36 -10.46
CA PHE A 126 -10.37 2.01 -9.15
C PHE A 126 -9.03 2.71 -8.86
N ALA A 127 -7.91 2.02 -9.05
CA ALA A 127 -6.58 2.58 -8.79
C ALA A 127 -6.28 3.80 -9.67
N ARG A 128 -6.69 3.80 -10.94
CA ARG A 128 -6.53 4.95 -11.86
C ARG A 128 -7.42 6.13 -11.49
N SER A 129 -8.53 5.89 -10.79
CA SER A 129 -9.43 6.96 -10.33
C SER A 129 -8.93 7.69 -9.07
N ALA A 130 -7.88 7.18 -8.43
CA ALA A 130 -7.33 7.71 -7.19
C ALA A 130 -5.85 8.09 -7.37
N LEU A 131 -5.48 9.27 -6.89
CA LEU A 131 -4.09 9.68 -6.73
C LEU A 131 -3.61 9.26 -5.35
N MET A 132 -2.60 8.40 -5.29
CA MET A 132 -1.95 8.04 -4.03
C MET A 132 -0.87 9.07 -3.71
N ILE A 133 -1.04 9.80 -2.61
CA ILE A 133 0.03 10.63 -2.05
C ILE A 133 0.62 9.89 -0.87
N SER A 134 1.93 9.63 -0.94
CA SER A 134 2.62 8.85 0.09
C SER A 134 3.98 9.44 0.40
N SER A 135 4.47 9.10 1.58
CA SER A 135 5.82 9.40 2.01
C SER A 135 6.42 8.16 2.64
N MET A 136 7.62 7.84 2.21
CA MET A 136 8.44 6.78 2.75
C MET A 136 9.61 7.37 3.53
N HIS A 137 9.92 6.78 4.66
CA HIS A 137 11.08 7.14 5.47
C HIS A 137 12.14 6.08 5.20
N PHE A 138 13.14 6.34 4.36
CA PHE A 138 14.23 5.38 4.17
C PHE A 138 15.20 5.37 5.34
N MET A 139 15.80 4.22 5.65
CA MET A 139 16.76 4.10 6.75
C MET A 139 18.19 4.34 6.26
N ASP A 140 18.98 4.99 7.10
CA ASP A 140 20.42 5.20 6.99
C ASP A 140 21.13 4.63 8.24
N PRO A 141 22.48 4.68 8.32
CA PRO A 141 23.21 4.15 9.47
C PRO A 141 22.85 4.77 10.85
N TYR A 142 22.27 5.98 10.90
CA TYR A 142 21.95 6.69 12.14
C TYR A 142 20.54 6.40 12.66
N ASN A 143 19.63 5.90 11.83
CA ASN A 143 18.24 5.59 12.19
C ASN A 143 17.83 4.14 11.85
N PHE A 144 18.82 3.27 11.73
CA PHE A 144 18.63 1.88 11.35
C PHE A 144 17.85 1.10 12.42
N ASP A 145 16.82 0.37 11.99
CA ASP A 145 15.92 -0.37 12.86
C ASP A 145 15.64 -1.77 12.30
N LEU A 146 16.02 -2.79 13.05
CA LEU A 146 15.86 -4.20 12.68
C LEU A 146 14.40 -4.64 12.60
N GLU A 147 13.49 -4.07 13.39
CA GLU A 147 12.06 -4.39 13.33
C GLU A 147 11.43 -3.90 12.03
N ARG A 148 11.93 -2.77 11.51
CA ARG A 148 11.56 -2.28 10.18
C ARG A 148 12.10 -3.18 9.07
N VAL A 149 13.31 -3.72 9.22
CA VAL A 149 13.89 -4.70 8.27
C VAL A 149 13.07 -5.98 8.22
N LYS A 150 12.72 -6.56 9.38
CA LYS A 150 11.91 -7.79 9.49
C LYS A 150 10.52 -7.68 8.86
N ARG A 151 10.01 -6.45 8.72
CA ARG A 151 8.69 -6.14 8.16
C ARG A 151 8.76 -5.30 6.90
N CYS A 152 9.88 -5.36 6.17
CA CYS A 152 9.98 -4.69 4.88
C CYS A 152 9.03 -5.37 3.88
N VAL A 153 8.37 -4.58 3.03
CA VAL A 153 7.48 -5.09 1.98
C VAL A 153 8.05 -4.87 0.58
N ILE A 154 9.23 -4.22 0.49
CA ILE A 154 9.97 -3.98 -0.75
C ILE A 154 11.29 -4.71 -0.64
N HIS A 155 11.59 -5.54 -1.62
CA HIS A 155 12.79 -6.37 -1.61
C HIS A 155 13.45 -6.37 -2.98
N TYR A 156 14.76 -6.59 -2.99
CA TYR A 156 15.55 -6.87 -4.18
C TYR A 156 15.83 -8.37 -4.22
N ALA A 157 15.53 -9.00 -5.35
CA ALA A 157 16.10 -10.29 -5.68
C ALA A 157 17.46 -10.06 -6.35
N VAL A 158 18.48 -10.80 -5.93
CA VAL A 158 19.82 -10.74 -6.51
C VAL A 158 20.14 -12.05 -7.24
N PRO A 159 21.06 -12.07 -8.23
CA PRO A 159 21.30 -13.23 -9.08
C PRO A 159 21.68 -14.53 -8.35
N ASP A 160 22.25 -14.44 -7.14
CA ASP A 160 22.59 -15.62 -6.33
C ASP A 160 21.42 -16.18 -5.50
N GLY A 161 20.19 -15.71 -5.77
CA GLY A 161 18.96 -16.22 -5.18
C GLY A 161 18.58 -15.61 -3.83
N ARG A 162 19.39 -14.71 -3.26
CA ARG A 162 19.02 -13.99 -2.03
C ARG A 162 17.91 -12.96 -2.30
N ILE A 163 17.07 -12.74 -1.29
CA ILE A 163 16.07 -11.67 -1.25
C ILE A 163 16.46 -10.72 -0.13
N ILE A 164 16.74 -9.46 -0.48
CA ILE A 164 17.29 -8.46 0.43
C ILE A 164 16.29 -7.32 0.63
N PRO A 165 15.91 -6.99 1.88
CA PRO A 165 15.04 -5.84 2.18
C PRO A 165 15.56 -4.52 1.59
N PHE A 166 14.65 -3.65 1.17
CA PHE A 166 15.01 -2.42 0.44
C PHE A 166 16.05 -1.56 1.15
N CYS A 167 15.84 -1.25 2.44
CA CYS A 167 16.76 -0.35 3.16
C CYS A 167 18.13 -1.01 3.37
N THR A 168 18.19 -2.31 3.68
CA THR A 168 19.48 -2.99 3.88
C THR A 168 20.22 -3.18 2.56
N MET A 169 19.50 -3.42 1.46
CA MET A 169 20.10 -3.43 0.14
C MET A 169 20.77 -2.09 -0.16
N ASN A 170 20.03 -0.98 -0.03
CA ASN A 170 20.55 0.33 -0.42
C ASN A 170 21.61 0.91 0.52
N SER A 171 21.55 0.60 1.82
CA SER A 171 22.45 1.20 2.81
C SER A 171 23.64 0.32 3.21
N ILE A 172 23.61 -0.99 2.91
CA ILE A 172 24.63 -1.94 3.35
C ILE A 172 25.10 -2.85 2.20
N HIS A 173 24.21 -3.59 1.57
CA HIS A 173 24.61 -4.72 0.72
C HIS A 173 24.94 -4.35 -0.73
N ARG A 174 24.42 -3.23 -1.23
CA ARG A 174 24.53 -2.84 -2.65
C ARG A 174 25.97 -2.83 -3.16
N PRO A 175 26.96 -2.18 -2.51
CA PRO A 175 28.33 -2.13 -3.05
C PRO A 175 28.96 -3.51 -3.21
N GLU A 176 28.73 -4.42 -2.26
CA GLU A 176 29.27 -5.78 -2.31
C GLU A 176 28.59 -6.62 -3.39
N VAL A 177 27.26 -6.52 -3.50
CA VAL A 177 26.48 -7.23 -4.53
C VAL A 177 26.88 -6.76 -5.93
N GLU A 178 26.92 -5.45 -6.17
CA GLU A 178 27.27 -4.89 -7.46
C GLU A 178 28.72 -5.19 -7.84
N LYS A 179 29.66 -5.20 -6.88
CA LYS A 179 31.05 -5.62 -7.14
C LYS A 179 31.16 -7.09 -7.54
N LYS A 180 30.39 -7.98 -6.91
CA LYS A 180 30.46 -9.42 -7.14
C LYS A 180 29.69 -9.88 -8.39
N MET A 181 28.59 -9.20 -8.71
CA MET A 181 27.60 -9.69 -9.68
C MET A 181 27.24 -8.67 -10.75
N GLY A 182 27.72 -7.43 -10.63
CA GLY A 182 27.50 -6.40 -11.63
C GLY A 182 28.33 -6.66 -12.88
N MET A 183 27.80 -6.22 -14.02
CA MET A 183 28.51 -6.20 -15.30
C MET A 183 28.81 -4.73 -15.64
N PRO A 184 30.07 -4.38 -15.96
CA PRO A 184 30.40 -3.04 -16.43
C PRO A 184 29.56 -2.64 -17.64
N LEU A 185 29.14 -1.38 -17.70
CA LEU A 185 28.23 -0.89 -18.75
C LEU A 185 28.75 -1.16 -20.17
N LYS A 186 30.04 -0.94 -20.40
CA LYS A 186 30.70 -1.17 -21.70
C LYS A 186 30.62 -2.63 -22.14
N GLU A 187 30.83 -3.55 -21.21
CA GLU A 187 30.73 -4.99 -21.47
C GLU A 187 29.29 -5.39 -21.82
N TRP A 188 28.33 -4.89 -21.04
CA TRP A 188 26.91 -5.13 -21.28
C TRP A 188 26.47 -4.60 -22.65
N GLN A 189 26.89 -3.39 -23.04
CA GLN A 189 26.59 -2.77 -24.34
C GLN A 189 27.17 -3.58 -25.50
N SER A 190 28.43 -4.03 -25.38
CA SER A 190 29.08 -4.88 -26.39
C SER A 190 28.31 -6.19 -26.60
N LYS A 191 27.86 -6.83 -25.51
CA LYS A 191 27.13 -8.10 -25.56
C LYS A 191 25.73 -7.96 -26.16
N HIS A 192 25.01 -6.89 -25.84
CA HIS A 192 23.60 -6.72 -26.25
C HIS A 192 23.45 -5.89 -27.54
N LYS A 193 24.51 -5.21 -27.99
CA LYS A 193 24.51 -4.34 -29.17
C LYS A 193 23.41 -3.26 -29.11
N VAL A 194 23.16 -2.73 -27.90
CA VAL A 194 22.17 -1.68 -27.66
C VAL A 194 22.88 -0.40 -27.23
N GLU A 195 22.55 0.71 -27.88
CA GLU A 195 22.90 2.04 -27.37
C GLU A 195 21.94 2.43 -26.26
N ILE A 196 22.48 2.79 -25.09
CA ILE A 196 21.66 3.30 -23.98
C ILE A 196 21.55 4.80 -24.17
N SER A 197 20.49 5.24 -24.85
CA SER A 197 20.07 6.65 -24.80
C SER A 197 19.27 6.86 -23.53
N GLN A 198 19.70 7.78 -22.66
CA GLN A 198 18.77 8.32 -21.67
C GLN A 198 17.65 9.06 -22.44
N PRO A 199 16.37 8.74 -22.22
CA PRO A 199 15.31 9.63 -22.69
C PRO A 199 15.47 10.95 -21.92
N PHE A 200 15.88 12.00 -22.64
CA PHE A 200 15.87 13.37 -22.14
C PHE A 200 14.42 13.87 -22.03
#